data_AF-A0A965TGJ6-F1
#
_entry.id   AF-A0A965TGJ6-F1
#
_cell.length_a   1.000
_cell.length_b   1.000
_cell.length_c   1.000
_cell.angle_alpha   90.00
_cell.angle_beta   90.00
_cell.angle_gamma   90.00
#
_symmetry.space_group_name_H-M   'P 1'
#
loop_
_entity.id
_entity.type
_entity.pdbx_description
1 polymer ?
#
loop_
_entity_poly.entity_id
_entity_poly.type
_entity_poly.pdbx_seq_one_letter_code
_entity_poly.pdbx_strand_id
1 'polypeptide(L)'
;SGSEFGFITMSDRFSTGSSIMPQKKNPDVAELARGKTGRVYGNLMGMLTVLKGLPLAYNKDLQEDKEFVFDSADTVKACLTIFAPMCEAMTVNAEKMRKAASSGFINATDCADYLTKKGLPFRDAYKITGKLVAECVKTGETLESLPLDRYKEYSALFDSDIYEAISLETCVGKRKSYGGPASDTVKTQLKIFEDFINA
;
A
#
# COMPACT_ATOMS: atom_id res chain seq x y z
N SER A 1 -9.39 -0.18 6.43
CA SER A 1 -10.44 0.27 7.37
C SER A 1 -10.49 -0.52 8.68
N GLY A 2 -9.72 -1.61 8.85
CA GLY A 2 -9.67 -2.32 10.14
C GLY A 2 -9.29 -1.40 11.31
N SER A 3 -9.87 -1.65 12.49
CA SER A 3 -9.69 -0.85 13.71
C SER A 3 -8.23 -0.71 14.12
N GLU A 4 -7.46 -1.76 13.90
CA GLU A 4 -6.05 -1.89 14.25
C GLU A 4 -5.16 -0.93 13.44
N PHE A 5 -5.59 -0.62 12.21
CA PHE A 5 -4.86 0.29 11.32
C PHE A 5 -5.43 1.71 11.41
N GLY A 6 -6.73 1.88 11.19
CA GLY A 6 -7.40 3.17 11.22
C GLY A 6 -6.87 4.22 10.23
N PHE A 7 -6.16 3.80 9.16
CA PHE A 7 -5.57 4.71 8.16
C PHE A 7 -6.59 5.40 7.27
N ILE A 8 -7.74 4.75 7.06
CA ILE A 8 -8.85 5.28 6.29
C ILE A 8 -10.16 5.11 7.04
N THR A 9 -11.07 6.07 6.87
CA THR A 9 -12.45 6.00 7.31
C THR A 9 -13.37 6.01 6.09
N MET A 10 -14.26 5.02 6.01
CA MET A 10 -15.24 4.94 4.93
C MET A 10 -16.40 5.90 5.17
N SER A 11 -16.92 6.47 4.09
CA SER A 11 -18.18 7.22 4.11
C SER A 11 -19.36 6.29 4.35
N ASP A 12 -20.35 6.74 5.12
CA ASP A 12 -21.58 5.97 5.40
C ASP A 12 -22.36 5.61 4.13
N ARG A 13 -22.15 6.36 3.04
CA ARG A 13 -22.73 6.07 1.72
C ARG A 13 -22.22 4.76 1.10
N PHE A 14 -21.02 4.31 1.50
CA PHE A 14 -20.32 3.17 0.91
C PHE A 14 -19.93 2.12 1.95
N SER A 15 -20.46 2.22 3.17
CA SER A 15 -20.22 1.27 4.25
C SER A 15 -21.48 1.02 5.05
N THR A 16 -21.72 -0.22 5.44
CA THR A 16 -22.76 -0.57 6.40
C THR A 16 -22.23 -0.49 7.82
N GLY A 17 -23.11 -0.14 8.76
CA GLY A 17 -22.85 -0.21 10.19
C GLY A 17 -23.26 -1.56 10.78
N SER A 18 -22.70 -1.92 11.94
CA SER A 18 -23.24 -3.00 12.75
C SER A 18 -24.36 -2.47 13.65
N SER A 19 -25.46 -3.22 13.77
CA SER A 19 -26.55 -2.91 14.71
C SER A 19 -26.11 -2.91 16.18
N ILE A 20 -24.99 -3.56 16.50
CA ILE A 20 -24.43 -3.66 17.87
C ILE A 20 -23.25 -2.70 18.06
N MET A 21 -22.51 -2.37 17.00
CA MET A 21 -21.31 -1.53 17.06
C MET A 21 -21.43 -0.34 16.09
N PRO A 22 -21.99 0.81 16.55
CA PRO A 22 -22.25 1.99 15.71
C PRO A 22 -21.01 2.59 15.05
N GLN A 23 -19.84 2.43 15.69
CA GLN A 23 -18.55 2.91 15.19
C GLN A 23 -17.93 1.99 14.12
N LYS A 24 -18.42 0.76 13.97
CA LYS A 24 -17.87 -0.22 13.03
C LYS A 24 -18.48 -0.01 11.66
N LYS A 25 -17.69 0.54 10.73
CA LYS A 25 -18.03 0.69 9.31
C LYS A 25 -17.41 -0.44 8.50
N ASN A 26 -18.24 -1.28 7.89
CA ASN A 26 -17.80 -2.38 7.06
C ASN A 26 -17.52 -1.89 5.63
N PRO A 27 -16.39 -2.26 4.99
CA PRO A 27 -16.07 -1.86 3.63
C PRO A 27 -16.79 -2.75 2.59
N ASP A 28 -18.11 -2.84 2.64
CA ASP A 28 -18.90 -3.83 1.89
C ASP A 28 -18.65 -3.78 0.38
N VAL A 29 -18.49 -2.57 -0.18
CA VAL A 29 -18.17 -2.39 -1.60
C VAL A 29 -16.86 -3.08 -1.98
N ALA A 30 -15.82 -2.94 -1.16
CA ALA A 30 -14.53 -3.58 -1.39
C ALA A 30 -14.60 -5.10 -1.16
N GLU A 31 -15.37 -5.55 -0.18
CA GLU A 31 -15.59 -6.97 0.09
C GLU A 31 -16.35 -7.66 -1.07
N LEU A 32 -17.40 -7.04 -1.58
CA LEU A 32 -18.17 -7.53 -2.71
C LEU A 32 -17.37 -7.52 -4.00
N ALA A 33 -16.60 -6.46 -4.27
CA ALA A 33 -15.70 -6.43 -5.43
C ALA A 33 -14.70 -7.59 -5.39
N ARG A 34 -14.09 -7.84 -4.22
CA ARG A 34 -13.18 -8.98 -4.02
C ARG A 34 -13.88 -10.33 -4.22
N GLY A 35 -15.10 -10.49 -3.73
CA GLY A 35 -15.89 -11.72 -3.94
C GLY A 35 -16.26 -11.94 -5.41
N LYS A 36 -16.62 -10.86 -6.12
CA LYS A 36 -17.00 -10.88 -7.54
C LYS A 36 -15.85 -11.25 -8.48
N THR A 37 -14.59 -11.12 -8.06
CA THR A 37 -13.45 -11.69 -8.79
C THR A 37 -13.65 -13.19 -9.05
N GLY A 38 -14.14 -13.96 -8.07
CA GLY A 38 -14.41 -15.38 -8.23
C GLY A 38 -15.47 -15.68 -9.30
N ARG A 39 -16.49 -14.82 -9.42
CA ARG A 39 -17.54 -14.92 -10.44
C ARG A 39 -16.96 -14.74 -11.85
N VAL A 40 -16.15 -13.69 -12.05
CA VAL A 40 -15.51 -13.41 -13.34
C VAL A 40 -14.53 -14.54 -13.72
N TYR A 41 -13.80 -15.10 -12.76
CA TYR A 41 -12.94 -16.26 -13.00
C TYR A 41 -13.75 -17.51 -13.37
N GLY A 42 -14.89 -17.73 -12.70
CA GLY A 42 -15.82 -18.81 -13.05
C GLY A 42 -16.30 -18.70 -14.50
N ASN A 43 -16.68 -17.50 -14.93
CA ASN A 43 -17.11 -17.24 -16.31
C ASN A 43 -15.99 -17.52 -17.33
N LEU A 44 -14.76 -17.09 -17.04
CA LEU A 44 -13.60 -17.39 -17.88
C LEU A 44 -13.38 -18.91 -18.00
N MET A 45 -13.38 -19.62 -16.87
CA MET A 45 -13.16 -21.07 -16.86
C MET A 45 -14.30 -21.83 -17.56
N GLY A 46 -15.55 -21.37 -17.41
CA GLY A 46 -16.70 -21.88 -18.14
C GLY A 46 -16.51 -21.75 -19.64
N MET A 47 -16.19 -20.55 -20.12
CA MET A 47 -15.98 -20.29 -21.55
C MET A 47 -14.83 -21.11 -22.14
N LEU A 48 -13.69 -21.18 -21.44
CA LEU A 48 -12.55 -22.02 -21.87
C LEU A 48 -12.93 -23.50 -21.97
N THR A 49 -13.82 -23.98 -21.10
CA THR A 49 -14.29 -25.37 -21.10
C THR A 49 -15.26 -25.63 -22.25
N VAL A 50 -16.19 -24.71 -22.55
CA VAL A 50 -17.08 -24.80 -23.71
C VAL A 50 -16.29 -24.90 -25.02
N LEU A 51 -15.20 -24.13 -25.15
CA LEU A 51 -14.36 -24.13 -26.34
C LEU A 51 -13.44 -25.36 -26.46
N LYS A 52 -13.22 -26.09 -25.38
CA LYS A 52 -12.20 -27.14 -25.32
C LYS A 52 -12.54 -28.29 -26.26
N GLY A 53 -11.75 -28.43 -27.33
CA GLY A 53 -11.84 -29.55 -28.27
C GLY A 53 -13.04 -29.48 -29.21
N LEU A 54 -13.66 -28.31 -29.34
CA LEU A 54 -14.80 -28.10 -30.23
C LEU A 54 -14.35 -28.19 -31.71
N PRO A 55 -14.90 -29.10 -32.52
CA PRO A 55 -14.51 -29.22 -33.93
C PRO A 55 -14.99 -28.01 -34.74
N LEU A 56 -14.33 -27.72 -35.86
CA LEU A 56 -14.79 -26.65 -36.75
C LEU A 56 -16.05 -27.07 -37.54
N ALA A 57 -16.95 -26.17 -37.92
CA ALA A 57 -16.96 -24.73 -37.67
C ALA A 57 -17.95 -24.35 -36.56
N TYR A 58 -19.18 -23.97 -36.92
CA TYR A 58 -20.21 -23.60 -35.95
C TYR A 58 -20.80 -24.83 -35.26
N ASN A 59 -20.81 -24.80 -33.92
CA ASN A 59 -21.50 -25.77 -33.07
C ASN A 59 -22.48 -25.02 -32.16
N LYS A 60 -23.59 -25.66 -31.79
CA LYS A 60 -24.64 -25.02 -30.99
C LYS A 60 -24.19 -24.70 -29.56
N ASP A 61 -23.17 -25.39 -29.06
CA ASP A 61 -22.45 -25.13 -27.80
C ASP A 61 -22.01 -23.66 -27.68
N LEU A 62 -21.69 -23.02 -28.82
CA LEU A 62 -21.35 -21.59 -28.89
C LEU A 62 -22.53 -20.66 -28.57
N GLN A 63 -23.71 -21.18 -28.23
CA GLN A 63 -24.79 -20.38 -27.67
C GLN A 63 -24.47 -19.90 -26.25
N GLU A 64 -23.67 -20.65 -25.48
CA GLU A 64 -23.29 -20.38 -24.08
C GLU A 64 -22.32 -19.20 -23.91
N ASP A 65 -21.72 -18.70 -25.00
CA ASP A 65 -20.70 -17.64 -24.96
C ASP A 65 -21.20 -16.32 -24.35
N LYS A 66 -22.44 -15.95 -24.66
CA LYS A 66 -23.03 -14.64 -24.33
C LYS A 66 -23.22 -14.48 -22.84
N GLU A 67 -23.68 -15.51 -22.14
CA GLU A 67 -23.99 -15.40 -20.71
C GLU A 67 -22.71 -15.15 -19.90
N PHE A 68 -21.61 -15.86 -20.20
CA PHE A 68 -20.32 -15.64 -19.54
C PHE A 68 -19.78 -14.23 -19.80
N VAL A 69 -19.89 -13.73 -21.03
CA VAL A 69 -19.37 -12.41 -21.41
C VAL A 69 -20.22 -11.29 -20.80
N PHE A 70 -21.54 -11.37 -20.92
CA PHE A 70 -22.46 -10.36 -20.39
C PHE A 70 -22.36 -10.28 -18.87
N ASP A 71 -22.36 -11.43 -18.18
CA ASP A 71 -22.25 -11.44 -16.73
C ASP A 71 -20.93 -10.85 -16.23
N SER A 72 -19.82 -11.14 -16.93
CA SER A 72 -18.51 -10.58 -16.61
C SER A 72 -18.49 -9.07 -16.85
N ALA A 73 -19.02 -8.60 -17.98
CA ALA A 73 -19.09 -7.19 -18.32
C ALA A 73 -19.95 -6.41 -17.32
N ASP A 74 -21.14 -6.91 -16.98
CA ASP A 74 -22.04 -6.29 -16.01
C ASP A 74 -21.41 -6.26 -14.61
N THR A 75 -20.74 -7.35 -14.22
CA THR A 75 -20.04 -7.44 -12.93
C THR A 75 -18.92 -6.41 -12.84
N VAL A 76 -18.05 -6.32 -13.84
CA VAL A 76 -16.93 -5.37 -13.85
C VAL A 76 -17.44 -3.93 -13.88
N LYS A 77 -18.44 -3.64 -14.74
CA LYS A 77 -19.05 -2.31 -14.82
C LYS A 77 -19.67 -1.88 -13.50
N ALA A 78 -20.43 -2.75 -12.84
CA ALA A 78 -21.02 -2.47 -11.54
C ALA A 78 -19.95 -2.20 -10.48
N CYS A 79 -18.88 -3.01 -10.44
CA CYS A 79 -17.76 -2.80 -9.52
C CYS A 79 -17.08 -1.45 -9.75
N LEU A 80 -16.70 -1.11 -10.99
CA LEU A 80 -16.03 0.15 -11.31
C LEU A 80 -16.91 1.37 -11.00
N THR A 81 -18.20 1.28 -11.29
CA THR A 81 -19.18 2.37 -11.07
C THR A 81 -19.25 2.78 -9.61
N ILE A 82 -19.16 1.82 -8.68
CA ILE A 82 -19.25 2.11 -7.24
C ILE A 82 -17.90 2.35 -6.58
N PHE A 83 -16.81 1.79 -7.13
CA PHE A 83 -15.48 1.87 -6.51
C PHE A 83 -14.88 3.28 -6.60
N ALA A 84 -15.04 3.95 -7.74
CA ALA A 84 -14.54 5.32 -7.93
C ALA A 84 -15.11 6.32 -6.90
N PRO A 85 -16.45 6.46 -6.74
CA PRO A 85 -16.99 7.39 -5.75
C PRO A 85 -16.76 6.93 -4.30
N MET A 86 -16.56 5.63 -4.05
CA MET A 86 -16.12 5.12 -2.75
C MET A 86 -14.72 5.65 -2.39
N CYS A 87 -13.77 5.59 -3.32
CA CYS A 87 -12.42 6.12 -3.13
C CYS A 87 -12.41 7.64 -3.00
N GLU A 88 -13.28 8.35 -3.72
CA GLU A 88 -13.43 9.81 -3.59
C GLU A 88 -13.97 10.21 -2.22
N ALA A 89 -14.92 9.44 -1.67
CA ALA A 89 -15.56 9.75 -0.40
C ALA A 89 -14.83 9.22 0.85
N MET A 90 -13.73 8.49 0.70
CA MET A 90 -12.96 7.98 1.84
C MET A 90 -12.09 9.09 2.45
N THR A 91 -11.96 9.11 3.77
CA THR A 91 -11.07 10.05 4.47
C THR A 91 -9.78 9.34 4.86
N VAL A 92 -8.64 9.93 4.53
CA VAL A 92 -7.31 9.46 4.93
C VAL A 92 -6.90 10.09 6.26
N ASN A 93 -6.45 9.28 7.22
CA ASN A 93 -5.91 9.74 8.49
C ASN A 93 -4.38 9.84 8.42
N ALA A 94 -3.89 11.00 7.97
CA ALA A 94 -2.46 11.25 7.78
C ALA A 94 -1.64 11.12 9.07
N GLU A 95 -2.20 11.54 10.21
CA GLU A 95 -1.53 11.48 11.52
C GLU A 95 -1.28 10.04 11.95
N LYS A 96 -2.32 9.18 11.89
CA LYS A 96 -2.19 7.75 12.20
C LYS A 96 -1.20 7.06 11.27
N MET A 97 -1.22 7.39 9.98
CA MET A 97 -0.26 6.85 9.01
C MET A 97 1.18 7.28 9.33
N ARG A 98 1.41 8.56 9.65
CA ARG A 98 2.74 9.08 10.04
C ARG A 98 3.25 8.39 11.30
N LYS A 99 2.40 8.24 12.32
CA LYS A 99 2.74 7.54 13.57
C LYS A 99 3.10 6.08 13.32
N ALA A 100 2.30 5.36 12.53
CA ALA A 100 2.59 3.96 12.18
C ALA A 100 3.90 3.82 11.40
N ALA A 101 4.18 4.76 10.49
CA ALA A 101 5.43 4.78 9.74
C ALA A 101 6.66 5.01 10.64
N SER A 102 6.58 5.89 11.65
CA SER A 102 7.66 6.08 12.63
C SER A 102 7.91 4.85 13.49
N SER A 103 6.85 4.22 14.01
CA SER A 103 6.97 3.07 14.91
C SER A 103 7.42 1.77 14.21
N GLY A 104 7.32 1.71 12.88
CA GLY A 104 7.73 0.54 12.10
C GLY A 104 9.24 0.44 11.84
N PHE A 105 10.05 1.40 12.32
CA PHE A 105 11.50 1.45 12.08
C PHE A 105 11.87 1.37 10.58
N ILE A 106 11.01 1.87 9.70
CA ILE A 106 11.23 1.82 8.25
C ILE A 106 12.44 2.64 7.80
N ASN A 107 12.88 3.59 8.63
CA ASN A 107 14.08 4.39 8.48
C ASN A 107 15.36 3.72 9.03
N ALA A 108 15.29 2.49 9.52
CA ALA A 108 16.47 1.73 9.94
C ALA A 108 17.45 1.54 8.78
N THR A 109 16.96 1.25 7.58
CA THR A 109 17.81 1.15 6.37
C THR A 109 18.56 2.46 6.13
N ASP A 110 17.89 3.60 6.27
CA ASP A 110 18.51 4.92 6.10
C ASP A 110 19.54 5.24 7.20
N CYS A 111 19.36 4.71 8.41
CA CYS A 111 20.36 4.75 9.48
C CYS A 111 21.62 3.93 9.13
N ALA A 112 21.45 2.74 8.56
CA ALA A 112 22.59 1.94 8.08
C ALA A 112 23.31 2.60 6.91
N ASP A 113 22.55 3.19 5.97
CA ASP A 113 23.09 3.95 4.84
C ASP A 113 23.87 5.19 5.31
N TYR A 114 23.40 5.85 6.37
CA TYR A 114 24.10 6.99 6.98
C TYR A 114 25.50 6.59 7.48
N LEU A 115 25.62 5.50 8.25
CA LEU A 115 26.92 5.00 8.70
C LEU A 115 27.79 4.55 7.53
N THR A 116 27.17 3.95 6.52
CA THR A 116 27.87 3.49 5.31
C THR A 116 28.48 4.67 4.55
N LYS A 117 27.75 5.78 4.43
CA LYS A 117 28.26 7.03 3.84
C LYS A 117 29.39 7.67 4.64
N LYS A 118 29.47 7.39 5.95
CA LYS A 118 30.57 7.80 6.83
C LYS A 118 31.75 6.82 6.85
N GLY A 119 31.78 5.85 5.93
CA GLY A 119 32.91 4.96 5.69
C GLY A 119 32.82 3.59 6.37
N LEU A 120 31.71 3.29 7.06
CA LEU A 120 31.53 1.97 7.67
C LEU A 120 31.06 0.93 6.63
N PRO A 121 31.61 -0.29 6.59
CA PRO A 121 31.06 -1.33 5.73
C PRO A 121 29.59 -1.61 6.05
N PHE A 122 28.74 -1.76 5.03
CA PHE A 122 27.29 -1.91 5.19
C PHE A 122 26.91 -3.03 6.16
N ARG A 123 27.64 -4.15 6.17
CA ARG A 123 27.42 -5.26 7.09
C ARG A 123 27.53 -4.85 8.56
N ASP A 124 28.49 -3.98 8.87
CA ASP A 124 28.74 -3.53 10.24
C ASP A 124 27.77 -2.41 10.61
N ALA A 125 27.46 -1.51 9.66
CA ALA A 125 26.38 -0.54 9.80
C ALA A 125 25.03 -1.20 10.11
N TYR A 126 24.65 -2.23 9.34
CA TYR A 126 23.43 -3.01 9.54
C TYR A 126 23.38 -3.66 10.93
N LYS A 127 24.49 -4.23 11.41
CA LYS A 127 24.57 -4.80 12.77
C LYS A 127 24.36 -3.75 13.86
N ILE A 128 24.96 -2.57 13.69
CA ILE A 128 24.80 -1.45 14.63
C ILE A 128 23.35 -0.97 14.67
N THR A 129 22.77 -0.69 13.50
CA THR A 129 21.37 -0.29 13.37
C THR A 129 20.43 -1.34 13.97
N GLY A 130 20.68 -2.63 13.75
CA GLY A 130 19.88 -3.70 14.35
C GLY A 130 19.89 -3.69 15.88
N LYS A 131 21.02 -3.35 16.51
CA LYS A 131 21.10 -3.19 17.96
C LYS A 131 20.37 -1.94 18.45
N LEU A 132 20.49 -0.82 17.72
CA LEU A 132 19.75 0.41 18.01
C LEU A 132 18.23 0.19 17.97
N VAL A 133 17.73 -0.49 16.91
CA VAL A 133 16.31 -0.84 16.80
C VAL A 133 15.88 -1.73 17.97
N ALA A 134 16.69 -2.73 18.34
CA ALA A 134 16.39 -3.59 19.48
C ALA A 134 16.36 -2.82 20.82
N GLU A 135 17.17 -1.77 20.98
CA GLU A 135 17.10 -0.86 22.13
C GLU A 135 15.81 -0.05 22.11
N CYS A 136 15.48 0.60 21.00
CA CYS A 136 14.26 1.37 20.85
C CYS A 136 13.01 0.55 21.16
N VAL A 137 12.95 -0.71 20.69
CA VAL A 137 11.83 -1.63 21.00
C VAL A 137 11.74 -1.92 22.50
N LYS A 138 12.86 -2.06 23.20
CA LYS A 138 12.88 -2.31 24.65
C LYS A 138 12.49 -1.08 25.47
N THR A 139 12.89 0.11 25.04
CA THR A 139 12.63 1.38 25.76
C THR A 139 11.30 2.03 25.35
N GLY A 140 10.65 1.54 24.30
CA GLY A 140 9.44 2.16 23.75
C GLY A 140 9.73 3.45 22.96
N GLU A 141 10.98 3.67 22.57
CA GLU A 141 11.42 4.81 21.78
C GLU A 141 11.39 4.49 20.28
N THR A 142 11.64 5.52 19.46
CA THR A 142 11.86 5.39 18.01
C THR A 142 13.28 5.86 17.68
N LEU A 143 13.77 5.55 16.48
CA LEU A 143 15.05 6.10 16.02
C LEU A 143 15.01 7.64 15.95
N GLU A 144 13.85 8.25 15.69
CA GLU A 144 13.67 9.71 15.69
C GLU A 144 13.75 10.33 17.11
N SER A 145 13.43 9.56 18.16
CA SER A 145 13.40 10.05 19.55
C SER A 145 14.58 9.60 20.42
N LEU A 146 15.39 8.64 19.95
CA LEU A 146 16.53 8.11 20.70
C LEU A 146 17.60 9.20 20.92
N PRO A 147 18.07 9.44 22.16
CA PRO A 147 19.08 10.47 22.43
C PRO A 147 20.41 10.22 21.71
N LEU A 148 21.08 11.30 21.27
CA LEU A 148 22.32 11.21 20.50
C LEU A 148 23.45 10.51 21.27
N ASP A 149 23.49 10.66 22.59
CA ASP A 149 24.48 9.98 23.43
C ASP A 149 24.34 8.46 23.32
N ARG A 150 23.11 7.94 23.24
CA ARG A 150 22.84 6.52 23.02
C ARG A 150 23.36 6.07 21.65
N TYR A 151 23.15 6.87 20.59
CA TYR A 151 23.73 6.59 19.28
C TYR A 151 25.26 6.48 19.34
N LYS A 152 25.91 7.43 20.02
CA LYS A 152 27.38 7.49 20.12
C LYS A 152 27.99 6.31 20.87
N GLU A 153 27.25 5.66 21.77
CA GLU A 153 27.68 4.41 22.40
C GLU A 153 27.83 3.25 21.40
N TYR A 154 27.08 3.26 20.29
CA TYR A 154 27.18 2.23 19.26
C TYR A 154 28.18 2.57 18.15
N SER A 155 28.37 3.84 17.84
CA SER A 155 29.39 4.30 16.89
C SER A 155 29.74 5.76 17.09
N ALA A 156 31.03 6.07 17.12
CA ALA A 156 31.52 7.45 17.12
C ALA A 156 31.23 8.22 15.81
N LEU A 157 30.75 7.54 14.76
CA LEU A 157 30.39 8.16 13.49
C LEU A 157 29.02 8.88 13.53
N PHE A 158 28.21 8.63 14.56
CA PHE A 158 26.94 9.33 14.73
C PHE A 158 27.15 10.76 15.21
N ASP A 159 26.43 11.68 14.58
CA ASP A 159 26.38 13.09 14.94
C ASP A 159 24.94 13.62 14.85
N SER A 160 24.70 14.88 15.21
CA SER A 160 23.36 15.49 15.27
C SER A 160 22.61 15.48 13.93
N ASP A 161 23.32 15.37 12.81
CA ASP A 161 22.76 15.22 11.46
C ASP A 161 22.00 13.89 11.25
N ILE A 162 22.12 12.92 12.17
CA ILE A 162 21.39 11.64 12.10
C ILE A 162 19.88 11.84 12.04
N TYR A 163 19.34 12.76 12.84
CA TYR A 163 17.89 12.97 12.95
C TYR A 163 17.28 13.47 11.64
N GLU A 164 17.98 14.36 10.94
CA GLU A 164 17.59 14.81 9.60
C GLU A 164 17.72 13.66 8.59
N ALA A 165 18.84 12.91 8.66
CA ALA A 165 19.14 11.85 7.71
C ALA A 165 18.12 10.71 7.70
N ILE A 166 17.53 10.40 8.86
CA ILE A 166 16.55 9.30 9.06
C ILE A 166 15.11 9.79 9.20
N SER A 167 14.85 11.10 9.16
CA SER A 167 13.47 11.61 9.14
C SER A 167 12.72 11.00 7.94
N LEU A 168 11.44 10.66 8.14
CA LEU A 168 10.67 10.02 7.07
C LEU A 168 10.60 10.87 5.80
N GLU A 169 10.53 12.19 5.95
CA GLU A 169 10.50 13.17 4.86
C GLU A 169 11.78 13.08 4.01
N THR A 170 12.95 13.04 4.67
CA THR A 170 14.23 12.86 3.99
C THR A 170 14.35 11.46 3.36
N CYS A 171 13.92 10.41 4.07
CA CYS A 171 13.99 9.04 3.57
C CYS A 171 13.17 8.88 2.28
N VAL A 172 11.92 9.34 2.27
CA VAL A 172 11.05 9.33 1.09
C VAL A 172 11.61 10.24 -0.01
N GLY A 173 12.06 11.44 0.35
CA GLY A 173 12.64 12.41 -0.59
C GLY A 173 13.88 11.92 -1.31
N LYS A 174 14.65 10.99 -0.74
CA LYS A 174 15.83 10.37 -1.38
C LYS A 174 15.46 9.33 -2.45
N ARG A 175 14.26 8.75 -2.41
CA ARG A 175 13.84 7.69 -3.36
C ARG A 175 13.31 8.30 -4.66
N LYS A 176 14.21 8.96 -5.41
CA LYS A 176 13.92 9.72 -6.65
C LYS A 176 14.07 8.93 -7.95
N SER A 177 14.34 7.63 -7.88
CA SER A 177 14.35 6.78 -9.08
C SER A 177 13.00 6.85 -9.80
N TYR A 178 12.97 6.60 -11.11
CA TYR A 178 11.70 6.53 -11.84
C TYR A 178 10.70 5.59 -11.14
N GLY A 179 9.47 6.07 -10.92
CA GLY A 179 8.43 5.36 -10.15
C GLY A 179 8.62 5.36 -8.63
N GLY A 180 9.63 6.07 -8.09
CA GLY A 180 9.89 6.19 -6.67
C GLY A 180 8.87 7.06 -5.91
N PRO A 181 8.79 6.92 -4.57
CA PRO A 181 7.80 7.60 -3.73
C PRO A 181 8.15 9.07 -3.41
N ALA A 182 9.27 9.60 -3.87
CA ALA A 182 9.61 11.01 -3.66
C ALA A 182 8.54 11.94 -4.25
N SER A 183 8.24 13.06 -3.57
CA SER A 183 7.14 13.97 -3.96
C SER A 183 7.23 14.42 -5.42
N ASP A 184 8.43 14.77 -5.89
CA ASP A 184 8.64 15.21 -7.28
C ASP A 184 8.35 14.09 -8.29
N THR A 185 8.70 12.84 -7.95
CA THR A 185 8.46 11.67 -8.78
C THR A 185 6.98 11.31 -8.81
N VAL A 186 6.29 11.38 -7.67
CA VAL A 186 4.83 11.18 -7.59
C VAL A 186 4.10 12.25 -8.42
N LYS A 187 4.48 13.52 -8.33
CA LYS A 187 3.91 14.60 -9.16
C LYS A 187 4.12 14.35 -10.65
N THR A 188 5.32 13.89 -11.03
CA THR A 188 5.62 13.52 -12.42
C THR A 188 4.71 12.38 -12.88
N GLN A 189 4.52 11.35 -12.04
CA GLN A 189 3.67 10.21 -12.35
C GLN A 189 2.19 10.61 -12.48
N LEU A 190 1.71 11.51 -11.62
CA LEU A 190 0.35 12.06 -11.72
C LEU A 190 0.13 12.74 -13.07
N LYS A 191 1.08 13.59 -13.49
CA LYS A 191 1.01 14.24 -14.80
C LYS A 191 0.97 13.23 -15.95
N ILE A 192 1.80 12.19 -15.91
CA ILE A 192 1.78 11.11 -16.93
C ILE A 192 0.40 10.45 -17.01
N PHE A 193 -0.24 10.20 -15.86
CA PHE A 193 -1.59 9.61 -15.84
C PHE A 193 -2.66 10.58 -16.34
N GLU A 194 -2.59 11.86 -15.98
CA GLU A 194 -3.49 12.89 -16.50
C GLU A 194 -3.37 13.02 -18.02
N ASP A 195 -2.14 13.05 -18.54
CA ASP A 195 -1.88 13.14 -19.99
C ASP A 195 -2.41 11.88 -20.71
N PHE A 196 -2.25 10.69 -20.13
CA PHE A 196 -2.76 9.44 -20.71
C PHE A 196 -4.29 9.36 -20.72
N ILE A 197 -4.96 9.82 -19.66
CA ILE A 197 -6.43 9.78 -19.56
C ILE A 197 -7.09 10.80 -20.51
N ASN A 198 -6.42 11.93 -20.76
CA ASN A 198 -6.95 13.00 -21.61
C ASN A 198 -6.55 12.88 -23.10
N ALA A 199 -5.70 11.92 -23.46
CA ALA A 199 -5.28 11.63 -24.83
C ALA A 199 -6.34 10.80 -25.58
#